data_AF-T1G5L8-F1
#
_entry.id   AF-T1G5L8-F1
#
_cell.length_a   1.000
_cell.length_b   1.000
_cell.length_c   1.000
_cell.angle_alpha   90.00
_cell.angle_beta   90.00
_cell.angle_gamma   90.00
#
_symmetry.space_group_name_H-M   'P 1'
#
loop_
_entity.id
_entity.type
_entity.pdbx_description
1 polymer ?
#
loop_
_entity_poly.entity_id
_entity_poly.type
_entity_poly.pdbx_seq_one_letter_code
_entity_poly.pdbx_strand_id
1 'polypeptide(L)'
;NSEYAQVTKMLGNGRLEATCFDGSKRLCHIRGKLRKKVWINGGDIILVGLRDYQDNKADVILKYTPDEARNLKAYGELPESAKINETDAGDDMDDNVLFDDCDVDDDDIDDVSEFFSSLFIYFLCH
;
A
#
# COMPACT_ATOMS: atom_id res chain seq x y z
N ASN A 1 -5.83 -10.18 8.25
CA ASN A 1 -4.72 -10.89 7.59
C ASN A 1 -4.23 -10.02 6.44
N SER A 2 -2.94 -9.70 6.38
CA SER A 2 -2.35 -8.82 5.36
C SER A 2 -1.02 -9.38 4.88
N GLU A 3 -0.71 -9.15 3.62
CA GLU A 3 0.47 -9.73 2.96
C GLU A 3 1.08 -8.69 2.01
N TYR A 4 2.38 -8.77 1.79
CA TYR A 4 3.04 -7.93 0.81
C TYR A 4 2.84 -8.53 -0.59
N ALA A 5 2.64 -7.67 -1.59
CA ALA A 5 2.53 -8.11 -2.97
C ALA A 5 3.16 -7.13 -3.94
N GLN A 6 3.58 -7.66 -5.08
CA GLN A 6 4.05 -6.87 -6.21
C GLN A 6 2.99 -6.85 -7.32
N VAL A 7 2.66 -5.65 -7.79
CA VAL A 7 1.72 -5.48 -8.90
C VAL A 7 2.33 -6.05 -10.17
N THR A 8 1.63 -7.00 -10.79
CA THR A 8 2.06 -7.64 -12.03
C THR A 8 1.48 -6.92 -13.25
N LYS A 9 0.17 -6.62 -13.22
CA LYS A 9 -0.51 -5.90 -14.30
C LYS A 9 -1.78 -5.22 -13.80
N MET A 10 -2.15 -4.14 -14.46
CA MET A 10 -3.42 -3.45 -14.25
C MET A 10 -4.51 -4.09 -15.12
N LEU A 11 -5.69 -4.36 -14.53
CA LEU A 11 -6.83 -4.94 -15.25
C LEU A 11 -7.90 -3.88 -15.61
N GLY A 12 -7.76 -2.67 -15.09
CA GLY A 12 -8.73 -1.59 -15.26
C GLY A 12 -9.89 -1.66 -14.26
N ASN A 13 -10.76 -0.64 -14.26
CA ASN A 13 -11.86 -0.49 -13.29
C ASN A 13 -11.42 -0.56 -11.80
N GLY A 14 -10.16 -0.16 -11.54
CA GLY A 14 -9.47 -0.30 -10.25
C GLY A 14 -9.36 -1.73 -9.74
N ARG A 15 -9.16 -2.67 -10.65
CA ARG A 15 -8.69 -4.02 -10.38
C ARG A 15 -7.27 -4.18 -10.92
N LEU A 16 -6.48 -4.97 -10.22
CA LEU A 16 -5.13 -5.31 -10.63
C LEU A 16 -4.81 -6.76 -10.28
N GLU A 17 -3.81 -7.33 -10.95
CA GLU A 17 -3.23 -8.62 -10.59
C GLU A 17 -1.92 -8.36 -9.85
N ALA A 18 -1.77 -8.94 -8.66
CA ALA A 18 -0.56 -8.86 -7.88
C ALA A 18 -0.04 -10.26 -7.53
N THR A 19 1.27 -10.41 -7.55
CA THR A 19 1.96 -11.61 -7.09
C THR A 19 2.37 -11.36 -5.64
N CYS A 20 1.78 -12.12 -4.72
CA CYS A 20 2.11 -12.04 -3.29
C CYS A 20 3.48 -12.66 -3.04
N PHE A 21 4.18 -12.21 -2.00
CA PHE A 21 5.45 -12.82 -1.62
C PHE A 21 5.29 -14.23 -1.05
N ASP A 22 4.06 -14.67 -0.72
CA ASP A 22 3.75 -16.08 -0.46
C ASP A 22 3.98 -17.00 -1.68
N GLY A 23 4.03 -16.43 -2.89
CA GLY A 23 4.15 -17.14 -4.17
C GLY A 23 2.85 -17.20 -5.00
N SER A 24 1.71 -16.86 -4.39
CA SER A 24 0.40 -16.90 -5.04
C SER A 24 0.06 -15.61 -5.78
N LYS A 25 -0.61 -15.74 -6.92
CA LYS A 25 -1.14 -14.61 -7.69
C LYS A 25 -2.59 -14.36 -7.34
N ARG A 26 -2.91 -13.13 -6.95
CA ARG A 26 -4.24 -12.76 -6.46
C ARG A 26 -4.82 -11.59 -7.24
N LEU A 27 -6.13 -11.61 -7.42
CA LEU A 27 -6.88 -10.50 -7.99
C LEU A 27 -7.19 -9.48 -6.90
N CYS A 28 -6.57 -8.32 -7.00
CA CYS A 28 -6.68 -7.28 -6.00
C CYS A 28 -7.67 -6.19 -6.43
N HIS A 29 -8.46 -5.71 -5.48
CA HIS A 29 -9.37 -4.59 -5.67
C HIS A 29 -8.86 -3.34 -4.95
N ILE A 30 -8.75 -2.23 -5.68
CA ILE A 30 -8.25 -0.97 -5.11
C ILE A 30 -9.34 -0.33 -4.26
N ARG A 31 -9.08 -0.18 -2.95
CA ARG A 31 -10.00 0.48 -2.01
C ARG A 31 -10.27 1.91 -2.45
N GLY A 32 -11.53 2.36 -2.33
CA GLY A 32 -11.97 3.66 -2.83
C GLY A 32 -11.12 4.84 -2.33
N LYS A 33 -10.63 4.76 -1.08
CA LYS A 33 -9.76 5.78 -0.45
C LYS A 33 -8.46 6.02 -1.24
N LEU A 34 -7.88 4.97 -1.83
CA LEU A 34 -6.64 5.07 -2.62
C LEU A 34 -6.88 5.61 -4.04
N ARG A 35 -8.06 5.36 -4.63
CA ARG A 35 -8.33 5.68 -6.05
C ARG A 35 -8.21 7.17 -6.40
N LYS A 36 -8.31 8.07 -5.41
CA LYS A 36 -8.19 9.52 -5.61
C LYS A 36 -6.81 10.08 -5.27
N LYS A 37 -6.06 9.39 -4.39
CA LYS A 37 -4.78 9.89 -3.85
C LYS A 37 -3.56 9.26 -4.49
N VAL A 38 -3.65 8.01 -4.94
CA VAL A 38 -2.46 7.23 -5.28
C VAL A 38 -2.63 6.53 -6.62
N TRP A 39 -1.68 6.75 -7.51
CA TRP A 39 -1.57 6.04 -8.77
C TRP A 39 -0.73 4.77 -8.56
N ILE A 40 -1.25 3.63 -9.03
CA ILE A 40 -0.63 2.32 -8.89
C ILE A 40 -0.32 1.79 -10.28
N ASN A 41 0.94 1.41 -10.51
CA ASN A 41 1.42 0.87 -11.76
C ASN A 41 1.99 -0.54 -11.60
N GLY A 42 2.29 -1.18 -12.72
CA GLY A 42 2.99 -2.47 -12.72
C GLY A 42 4.40 -2.35 -12.15
N GLY A 43 4.76 -3.28 -11.26
CA GLY A 43 6.05 -3.31 -10.57
C GLY A 43 6.04 -2.71 -9.17
N ASP A 44 4.99 -1.98 -8.79
CA ASP A 44 4.88 -1.35 -7.47
C ASP A 44 4.70 -2.38 -6.36
N ILE A 45 5.23 -2.05 -5.18
CA ILE A 45 5.04 -2.84 -3.96
C ILE A 45 3.82 -2.31 -3.21
N ILE A 46 2.91 -3.21 -2.87
CA ILE A 46 1.63 -2.89 -2.22
C ILE A 46 1.39 -3.80 -1.02
N LEU A 47 0.63 -3.31 -0.05
CA LEU A 47 0.07 -4.11 1.03
C LEU A 47 -1.34 -4.58 0.64
N VAL A 48 -1.57 -5.89 0.66
CA VAL A 48 -2.87 -6.48 0.35
C VAL A 48 -3.51 -7.08 1.60
N GLY A 49 -4.80 -6.85 1.78
CA GLY A 49 -5.63 -7.51 2.78
C GLY A 49 -6.20 -8.80 2.22
N LEU A 50 -5.86 -9.92 2.86
CA LEU A 50 -6.37 -11.23 2.49
C LEU A 50 -7.78 -11.45 3.07
N ARG A 51 -8.58 -12.27 2.39
CA ARG A 51 -9.93 -12.64 2.82
C ARG A 51 -9.94 -14.10 3.25
N ASP A 52 -10.54 -14.39 4.39
CA ASP A 52 -10.54 -15.73 4.99
C ASP A 52 -11.26 -16.80 4.13
N TYR A 53 -12.19 -16.38 3.28
CA TYR A 53 -13.04 -17.27 2.48
C TYR A 53 -12.68 -17.32 0.99
N GLN A 54 -11.83 -16.42 0.49
CA GLN A 54 -11.48 -16.31 -0.93
C GLN A 54 -10.01 -15.88 -1.08
N ASP A 55 -9.11 -16.86 -0.99
CA ASP A 55 -7.66 -16.65 -1.12
C ASP A 55 -7.27 -16.04 -2.48
N ASN A 56 -8.00 -16.39 -3.55
CA ASN A 56 -7.76 -15.84 -4.89
C ASN A 56 -8.04 -14.33 -5.02
N LYS A 57 -8.65 -13.70 -4.02
CA LYS A 57 -9.00 -12.27 -4.02
C LYS A 57 -8.43 -11.56 -2.80
N ALA A 58 -7.98 -10.34 -3.03
CA ALA A 58 -7.49 -9.48 -1.97
C ALA A 58 -7.95 -8.03 -2.20
N ASP A 59 -7.83 -7.20 -1.19
CA ASP A 59 -8.09 -5.76 -1.28
C ASP A 59 -6.78 -4.99 -1.08
N VAL A 60 -6.52 -3.97 -1.90
CA VAL A 60 -5.31 -3.15 -1.73
C VAL A 60 -5.54 -2.18 -0.57
N ILE A 61 -4.64 -2.23 0.41
CA ILE A 61 -4.67 -1.39 1.61
C ILE A 61 -3.81 -0.13 1.42
N LEU A 62 -2.57 -0.31 0.92
CA LEU A 62 -1.59 0.76 0.74
C LEU A 62 -0.64 0.46 -0.43
N LYS A 63 -0.10 1.50 -1.06
CA LYS A 63 1.09 1.46 -1.93
C LYS A 63 2.32 1.93 -1.16
N TYR A 64 3.41 1.17 -1.24
CA TYR A 64 4.72 1.61 -0.74
C TYR A 64 5.48 2.37 -1.83
N THR A 65 6.17 3.42 -1.42
CA THR A 65 7.15 4.12 -2.24
C THR A 65 8.37 3.21 -2.50
N PRO A 66 9.15 3.48 -3.56
CA PRO A 66 10.38 2.73 -3.82
C PRO A 66 11.37 2.78 -2.65
N ASP A 67 11.43 3.90 -1.92
CA ASP A 67 12.32 4.05 -0.77
C ASP A 67 11.83 3.27 0.46
N GLU A 68 10.53 3.27 0.74
CA GLU A 68 9.95 2.39 1.78
C GLU A 68 10.17 0.92 1.44
N ALA A 69 10.02 0.53 0.17
CA ALA A 69 10.29 -0.83 -0.28
C ALA A 69 11.77 -1.23 -0.08
N ARG A 70 12.72 -0.30 -0.21
CA ARG A 70 14.15 -0.53 0.11
C ARG A 70 14.34 -0.72 1.61
N ASN A 71 13.67 0.07 2.43
CA ASN A 71 13.71 -0.09 3.88
C ASN A 71 13.16 -1.46 4.29
N LEU A 72 12.03 -1.89 3.71
CA LEU A 72 11.46 -3.22 3.94
C LEU A 72 12.43 -4.36 3.58
N LYS A 73 13.24 -4.20 2.53
CA LYS A 73 14.33 -5.14 2.24
C LYS A 73 15.42 -5.11 3.30
N ALA A 74 15.80 -3.93 3.77
CA ALA A 74 16.80 -3.78 4.82
C ALA A 74 16.35 -4.41 6.14
N TYR A 75 15.04 -4.39 6.42
CA TYR A 75 14.43 -5.06 7.57
C TYR A 75 14.30 -6.58 7.41
N GLY A 76 14.49 -7.12 6.20
CA GLY A 76 14.35 -8.56 5.93
C GLY A 76 12.91 -9.03 5.70
N GLU A 77 11.95 -8.09 5.61
CA GLU A 77 10.54 -8.37 5.31
C GLU A 77 10.31 -8.79 3.86
N LEU A 78 11.17 -8.32 2.96
CA LEU A 78 11.11 -8.63 1.54
C LEU A 78 12.33 -9.43 1.11
N PRO A 79 12.15 -10.48 0.27
CA PRO A 79 13.27 -11.22 -0.28
C PRO A 79 14.12 -10.30 -1.19
N GLU A 80 15.44 -10.53 -1.21
CA GLU A 80 16.39 -9.75 -2.03
C GLU A 80 16.03 -9.76 -3.53
N SER A 81 15.32 -10.81 -3.97
CA SER A 81 14.83 -10.97 -5.35
C SER A 81 13.72 -10.00 -5.74
N ALA A 82 13.11 -9.27 -4.81
CA ALA A 82 12.04 -8.33 -5.10
C ALA A 82 12.57 -7.21 -6.03
N LYS A 83 12.03 -7.10 -7.24
CA LYS A 83 12.43 -6.04 -8.19
C LYS A 83 11.66 -4.77 -7.88
N ILE A 84 12.28 -3.81 -7.19
CA ILE A 84 11.64 -2.52 -6.91
C ILE A 84 11.70 -1.66 -8.17
N ASN A 85 10.55 -1.16 -8.62
CA ASN A 85 10.48 -0.20 -9.72
C ASN A 85 10.75 1.22 -9.18
N GLU A 86 11.73 1.92 -9.72
CA GLU A 86 12.09 3.30 -9.29
C GLU A 86 11.24 4.38 -9.98
N THR A 87 10.25 4.01 -10.79
CA THR A 87 9.69 4.88 -11.83
C THR A 87 8.51 5.77 -11.40
N ASP A 88 8.25 6.01 -10.12
CA ASP A 88 7.17 6.95 -9.76
C ASP A 88 7.38 7.59 -8.39
N ALA A 89 8.37 8.48 -8.32
CA ALA A 89 8.53 9.48 -7.26
C ALA A 89 7.94 10.83 -7.71
N GLY A 90 6.64 10.86 -8.01
CA GLY A 90 5.91 12.07 -8.38
C GLY A 90 4.53 12.09 -7.73
N ASP A 91 4.24 13.17 -7.01
CA ASP A 91 3.09 13.45 -6.12
C ASP A 91 3.24 12.78 -4.73
N ASP A 92 3.56 13.46 -3.62
CA ASP A 92 3.16 14.81 -3.18
C ASP A 92 4.32 15.59 -2.51
N MET A 93 4.83 16.64 -3.16
CA MET A 93 5.19 17.86 -2.42
C MET A 93 3.98 18.79 -2.51
N ASP A 94 2.95 18.56 -1.68
CA ASP A 94 1.94 19.58 -1.43
C ASP A 94 2.32 20.38 -0.19
N ASP A 95 3.37 21.20 -0.34
CA ASP A 95 3.58 22.36 0.53
C ASP A 95 2.55 23.44 0.17
N ASN A 96 1.27 23.20 0.43
CA ASN A 96 0.28 24.27 0.59
C ASN A 96 -0.26 24.21 2.02
N VAL A 97 0.54 24.73 2.95
CA VAL A 97 0.06 25.17 4.26
C VAL A 97 -0.84 26.39 4.06
N LEU A 98 -2.11 26.18 3.69
CA LEU A 98 -3.12 27.22 3.79
C LEU A 98 -3.61 27.26 5.24
N PHE A 99 -3.04 28.16 6.03
CA PHE A 99 -3.68 28.63 7.26
C PHE A 99 -4.95 29.39 6.86
N ASP A 100 -6.09 28.71 6.90
CA ASP A 100 -7.40 29.36 7.01
C ASP A 100 -8.05 28.81 8.27
N ASP A 101 -8.28 29.68 9.26
CA ASP A 101 -9.06 29.37 10.46
C ASP A 101 -10.48 28.99 10.03
N CYS A 102 -10.76 27.71 9.89
CA CYS A 102 -12.12 27.18 9.81
C CYS A 102 -12.26 25.92 10.66
N ASP A 103 -13.21 25.99 11.61
CA ASP A 103 -13.56 24.96 12.58
C ASP A 103 -13.73 23.57 11.94
N VAL A 104 -13.08 22.61 12.58
CA VAL A 104 -12.96 21.20 12.21
C VAL A 104 -14.25 20.45 12.54
N ASP A 105 -14.82 19.71 11.59
CA ASP A 105 -15.58 18.48 11.87
C ASP A 105 -14.61 17.31 11.65
N ASP A 106 -14.08 16.77 12.76
CA ASP A 106 -12.83 16.00 12.88
C ASP A 106 -13.06 14.48 13.02
N ASP A 107 -13.79 13.84 12.11
CA ASP A 107 -14.20 12.43 12.30
C ASP A 107 -13.69 11.41 11.26
N ASP A 108 -12.85 11.77 10.26
CA ASP A 108 -12.52 10.82 9.16
C ASP A 108 -11.04 10.69 8.72
N ILE A 109 -10.07 11.38 9.36
CA ILE A 109 -8.68 11.41 8.87
C ILE A 109 -7.62 10.74 9.74
N ASP A 110 -7.90 10.41 11.00
CA ASP A 110 -6.91 9.86 11.94
C ASP A 110 -6.74 8.33 11.91
N ASP A 111 -7.67 7.59 11.30
CA ASP A 111 -7.66 6.11 11.34
C ASP A 111 -6.54 5.44 10.54
N VAL A 112 -5.84 6.16 9.66
CA VAL A 112 -4.82 5.55 8.77
C VAL A 112 -3.43 5.63 9.38
N SER A 113 -3.07 6.75 10.00
CA SER A 113 -1.76 6.98 10.62
C SER A 113 -1.58 6.17 11.90
N GLU A 114 -2.63 6.01 12.72
CA GLU A 114 -2.57 5.16 13.91
C GLU A 114 -2.47 3.68 13.55
N PHE A 115 -3.10 3.25 12.45
CA PHE A 115 -2.97 1.87 11.96
C PHE A 115 -1.54 1.57 11.51
N PHE A 116 -0.85 2.54 10.90
CA PHE A 116 0.56 2.44 10.56
C PHE A 116 1.43 2.32 11.80
N SER A 117 1.24 3.21 12.79
CA SER A 117 2.01 3.18 14.04
C SER A 117 1.79 1.87 14.81
N SER A 118 0.55 1.44 14.94
CA SER A 118 0.17 0.24 15.70
C SER A 118 0.67 -1.04 15.04
N LEU A 119 0.56 -1.17 13.70
CA LEU A 119 1.05 -2.34 12.98
C LEU A 119 2.58 -2.40 12.93
N PHE A 120 3.25 -1.24 12.79
CA PHE A 120 4.70 -1.16 12.80
C PHE A 120 5.28 -1.53 14.18
N ILE A 121 4.63 -1.11 15.27
CA ILE A 121 5.01 -1.53 16.64
C ILE A 121 4.77 -3.03 16.85
N TYR A 122 3.66 -3.58 16.32
CA TYR A 122 3.35 -5.00 16.48
C TYR A 122 4.34 -5.92 15.75
N PHE A 123 4.83 -5.52 14.58
CA PHE A 123 5.77 -6.33 13.79
C PHE A 123 7.22 -6.24 14.28
N LEU A 124 7.60 -5.13 14.96
CA LEU A 124 8.95 -4.95 15.51
C LEU A 124 9.17 -5.61 16.89
N CYS A 125 8.10 -6.06 17.57
CA CYS A 125 8.13 -6.51 18.96
C CYS A 125 8.02 -8.05 19.13
N HIS A 126 8.18 -8.83 18.07
CA HIS A 126 8.21 -10.30 18.12
C HIS A 126 9.29 -10.87 17.19
#